data_AF-A0A941CHE6-F1
#
_entry.id   AF-A0A941CHE6-F1
#
_cell.length_a   1.000
_cell.length_b   1.000
_cell.length_c   1.000
_cell.angle_alpha   90.00
_cell.angle_beta   90.00
_cell.angle_gamma   90.00
#
_symmetry.space_group_name_H-M   'P 1'
#
loop_
_entity.id
_entity.type
_entity.pdbx_description
1 polymer ?
#
loop_
_entity_poly.entity_id
_entity_poly.type
_entity_poly.pdbx_seq_one_letter_code
_entity_poly.pdbx_strand_id
1 'polypeptide(L)' 'MIENIKTMFSKMNDYTRDTALSCLMSEFKLDNKKAITKNWMIGGRIPEKYQERTVVIFQNLLREQTMKVKEIEVNF' A
#
# COMPACT_ATOMS: atom_id res chain seq x y z
N MET A 1 7.34 0.17 -12.83
CA MET A 1 6.30 0.73 -11.94
C MET A 1 5.66 -0.35 -11.05
N ILE A 2 5.17 -1.47 -11.60
CA ILE A 2 4.57 -2.57 -10.83
C ILE A 2 5.54 -3.16 -9.78
N GLU A 3 6.79 -3.44 -10.15
CA GLU A 3 7.78 -3.97 -9.18
C GLU A 3 8.05 -3.02 -8.02
N ASN A 4 8.03 -1.71 -8.28
CA ASN A 4 8.16 -0.70 -7.22
C ASN A 4 6.97 -0.78 -6.25
N ILE A 5 5.74 -0.87 -6.77
CA ILE A 5 4.53 -1.04 -5.94
C ILE A 5 4.62 -2.31 -5.09
N LYS A 6 5.05 -3.43 -5.68
CA LYS A 6 5.25 -4.70 -4.95
C LYS A 6 6.29 -4.56 -3.84
N THR A 7 7.38 -3.86 -4.12
CA THR A 7 8.46 -3.61 -3.16
C THR A 7 8.01 -2.68 -2.04
N MET A 8 7.19 -1.67 -2.32
CA MET A 8 6.59 -0.82 -1.30
C MET A 8 5.64 -1.62 -0.40
N PHE A 9 4.79 -2.46 -0.99
CA PHE A 9 3.86 -3.30 -0.26
C PHE A 9 4.56 -4.32 0.66
N SER A 10 5.71 -4.87 0.23
CA SER A 10 6.48 -5.79 1.06
C SER A 10 7.12 -5.11 2.28
N LYS A 11 7.48 -3.82 2.18
CA LYS A 11 8.03 -3.00 3.29
C LYS A 11 6.99 -2.55 4.32
N MET A 12 5.71 -2.61 3.98
CA MET A 12 4.62 -2.28 4.90
C MET A 12 4.42 -3.39 5.94
N ASN A 13 4.11 -3.01 7.18
CA ASN A 13 3.64 -3.94 8.20
C ASN A 13 2.17 -4.35 7.94
N ASP A 14 1.65 -5.32 8.67
CA ASP A 14 0.31 -5.87 8.42
C ASP A 14 -0.82 -4.83 8.57
N TYR A 15 -0.69 -3.91 9.54
CA TYR A 15 -1.63 -2.81 9.72
C TYR A 15 -1.62 -1.85 8.53
N THR A 16 -0.43 -1.43 8.09
CA THR A 16 -0.25 -0.53 6.95
C THR A 16 -0.72 -1.21 5.65
N ARG A 17 -0.51 -2.52 5.49
CA ARG A 17 -1.01 -3.29 4.34
C ARG A 17 -2.54 -3.32 4.28
N ASP A 18 -3.22 -3.57 5.40
CA ASP A 18 -4.69 -3.55 5.40
C ASP A 18 -5.24 -2.15 5.11
N THR A 19 -4.59 -1.12 5.68
CA THR A 19 -4.92 0.28 5.40
C THR A 19 -4.72 0.58 3.91
N ALA A 20 -3.60 0.18 3.32
CA ALA A 20 -3.31 0.35 1.90
C ALA A 20 -4.39 -0.29 1.01
N LEU A 21 -4.78 -1.53 1.29
CA LEU A 21 -5.84 -2.21 0.55
C LEU A 21 -7.19 -1.50 0.68
N SER A 22 -7.51 -0.98 1.88
CA SER A 22 -8.73 -0.22 2.13
C SER A 22 -8.74 1.10 1.36
N CYS A 23 -7.61 1.83 1.33
CA CYS A 23 -7.46 3.04 0.53
C CYS A 23 -7.65 2.75 -0.96
N LEU A 24 -7.02 1.70 -1.50
CA LEU A 24 -7.17 1.33 -2.91
C LEU A 24 -8.62 0.97 -3.26
N MET A 25 -9.33 0.27 -2.36
CA MET A 25 -10.74 -0.04 -2.55
C MET A 25 -11.60 1.22 -2.60
N SER A 26 -11.40 2.14 -1.65
CA SER A 26 -12.17 3.37 -1.60
C SER A 26 -11.88 4.29 -2.79
N GLU A 27 -10.60 4.46 -3.15
CA GLU A 27 -10.16 5.36 -4.22
C GLU A 27 -10.63 4.86 -5.60
N PHE A 28 -10.53 3.56 -5.85
CA PHE A 28 -10.83 2.97 -7.16
C PHE A 28 -12.19 2.26 -7.22
N LYS A 29 -13.00 2.36 -6.16
CA LYS A 29 -14.30 1.67 -6.03
C LYS A 29 -14.21 0.17 -6.33
N LEU A 30 -13.22 -0.49 -5.73
CA LEU A 30 -12.99 -1.93 -5.89
C LEU A 30 -13.66 -2.69 -4.76
N ASP A 31 -14.35 -3.78 -5.06
CA ASP A 31 -15.17 -4.49 -4.06
C ASP A 31 -14.43 -5.57 -3.26
N ASN A 32 -13.19 -5.91 -3.61
CA ASN A 32 -12.56 -7.11 -3.05
C ASN A 32 -11.06 -6.97 -2.73
N LYS A 33 -10.73 -6.83 -1.42
CA LYS A 33 -9.35 -6.84 -0.88
C LYS A 33 -8.55 -8.07 -1.32
N LYS A 34 -9.15 -9.26 -1.32
CA LYS A 34 -8.46 -10.51 -1.71
C LYS A 34 -8.11 -10.51 -3.18
N ALA A 35 -9.01 -10.01 -4.04
CA ALA A 35 -8.76 -9.90 -5.46
C ALA A 35 -7.62 -8.91 -5.74
N ILE A 36 -7.60 -7.75 -5.07
CA ILE A 36 -6.49 -6.79 -5.17
C ILE A 36 -5.19 -7.45 -4.72
N THR A 37 -5.16 -8.07 -3.55
CA THR A 37 -3.94 -8.71 -3.04
C THR A 37 -3.41 -9.76 -4.01
N LYS A 38 -4.26 -10.69 -4.46
CA LYS A 38 -3.85 -11.79 -5.34
C LYS A 38 -3.49 -11.31 -6.74
N ASN A 39 -4.30 -10.45 -7.36
CA ASN A 39 -4.09 -10.05 -8.75
C ASN A 39 -3.05 -8.94 -8.88
N TRP A 40 -3.06 -7.96 -7.97
CA TRP A 40 -2.23 -6.77 -8.05
C TRP A 40 -0.91 -6.97 -7.32
N MET A 41 -0.96 -7.30 -6.02
CA MET A 41 0.27 -7.37 -5.21
C MET A 41 1.09 -8.63 -5.53
N ILE A 42 0.44 -9.79 -5.63
CA ILE A 42 1.14 -11.04 -5.96
C ILE A 42 1.32 -11.13 -7.48
N GLY A 43 0.21 -11.05 -8.23
CA GLY A 43 0.17 -11.25 -9.67
C GLY A 43 0.71 -10.10 -10.53
N GLY A 44 0.93 -8.91 -9.96
CA GLY A 44 1.47 -7.75 -10.71
C GLY A 44 0.52 -7.17 -11.76
N ARG A 45 -0.78 -7.49 -11.73
CA ARG A 45 -1.75 -7.08 -12.75
C ARG A 45 -2.48 -5.79 -12.34
N ILE A 46 -1.73 -4.71 -12.18
CA ILE A 46 -2.27 -3.38 -11.82
C ILE A 46 -2.52 -2.60 -13.12
N PRO A 47 -3.76 -2.13 -13.38
CA PRO A 47 -4.04 -1.26 -14.51
C PRO A 47 -3.18 0.02 -14.46
N GLU A 48 -2.57 0.42 -15.58
CA GLU A 48 -1.66 1.58 -15.63
C GLU A 48 -2.26 2.87 -15.08
N LYS A 49 -3.54 3.13 -15.37
CA LYS A 49 -4.32 4.26 -14.84
C LYS A 49 -4.37 4.34 -13.31
N TYR A 50 -4.10 3.24 -12.61
CA TYR A 50 -4.10 3.17 -11.15
C TYR A 50 -2.69 3.09 -10.57
N GLN A 51 -1.66 2.82 -11.37
CA GLN A 51 -0.31 2.57 -10.87
C GLN A 51 0.30 3.81 -10.21
N GLU A 52 0.25 4.97 -10.87
CA GLU A 52 0.81 6.22 -10.34
C GLU A 52 0.13 6.59 -9.01
N ARG A 53 -1.19 6.57 -8.98
CA ARG A 53 -1.95 6.88 -7.77
C ARG A 53 -1.71 5.88 -6.64
N THR A 54 -1.54 4.59 -6.97
CA THR A 54 -1.15 3.55 -6.02
C THR A 54 0.21 3.83 -5.39
N VAL A 55 1.19 4.28 -6.18
CA VAL A 55 2.52 4.67 -5.67
C VAL A 55 2.39 5.82 -4.67
N VAL A 56 1.61 6.86 -4.98
CA VAL A 56 1.40 8.00 -4.07
C VAL A 56 0.79 7.56 -2.74
N ILE A 57 -0.27 6.73 -2.78
CA ILE A 57 -0.90 6.18 -1.58
C ILE A 57 0.14 5.39 -0.76
N PHE A 58 0.94 4.55 -1.41
CA PHE A 58 1.89 3.68 -0.72
C PHE A 58 3.06 4.46 -0.11
N GLN A 59 3.54 5.51 -0.79
CA GLN A 59 4.55 6.41 -0.26
C GLN A 59 4.07 7.12 1.00
N ASN A 60 2.83 7.64 0.99
CA ASN A 60 2.24 8.31 2.14
C ASN A 60 2.13 7.36 3.34
N LEU A 61 1.60 6.15 3.12
CA LEU A 61 1.45 5.15 4.17
C LEU A 61 2.79 4.67 4.76
N LEU A 62 3.81 4.47 3.92
CA LEU A 62 5.16 4.14 4.40
C LEU A 62 5.78 5.28 5.20
N ARG A 63 5.52 6.53 4.82
CA ARG A 63 5.97 7.71 5.56
C ARG A 63 5.30 7.78 6.94
N GLU A 64 3.99 7.59 7.00
CA GLU A 64 3.24 7.52 8.27
C GLU A 64 3.72 6.38 9.17
N GLN A 65 3.93 5.18 8.60
CA GLN A 65 4.49 4.04 9.33
C GLN A 65 5.85 4.41 9.95
N THR A 66 6.73 5.04 9.17
CA THR A 66 8.07 5.42 9.64
C THR A 66 8.01 6.52 10.72
N MET A 67 7.08 7.47 10.60
CA MET A 67 6.89 8.52 11.60
C MET A 67 6.39 7.94 12.93
N LYS A 68 5.41 7.03 12.91
CA LYS A 68 4.90 6.36 14.11
C LYS A 68 5.97 5.54 14.82
N VAL A 69 6.86 4.87 14.06
CA VAL A 69 7.99 4.14 14.66
C VAL A 69 8.95 5.10 15.36
N LYS A 70 9.27 6.24 14.74
CA LYS A 70 10.15 7.25 15.35
C LYS A 70 9.53 7.91 16.59
N GLU A 71 8.22 8.15 16.61
CA GLU A 71 7.55 8.68 17.82
C GLU A 71 7.62 7.70 18.99
N ILE A 72 7.63 6.40 18.73
CA ILE A 72 7.82 5.39 19.77
C ILE A 72 9.26 5.42 20.29
N GLU A 73 10.27 5.51 19.40
CA GLU A 73 11.69 5.55 19.81
C GLU A 73 12.09 6.80 20.60
N VAL A 74 11.46 7.95 20.36
CA VAL A 74 11.82 9.22 21.03
C VAL A 74 11.19 9.35 22.43
N ASN A 75 10.15 8.55 22.73
CA ASN A 75 9.47 8.55 24.03
C ASN A 75 10.01 7.51 25.04
N PHE A 76 11.19 6.94 24.79
CA PHE A 76 11.89 6.04 25.72
C PHE A 76 13.01 6.74 26.50
#